data_AF-A0A6G1K145-F1
#
_entry.id   AF-A0A6G1K145-F1
#
_cell.length_a   1.000
_cell.length_b   1.000
_cell.length_c   1.000
_cell.angle_alpha   90.00
_cell.angle_beta   90.00
_cell.angle_gamma   90.00
#
_symmetry.space_group_name_H-M   'P 1'
#
loop_
_entity.id
_entity.type
_entity.pdbx_description
1 polymer ?
#
loop_
_entity_poly.entity_id
_entity_poly.type
_entity_poly.pdbx_seq_one_letter_code
_entity_poly.pdbx_strand_id
1 'polypeptide(L)'
;MAGRRNIIPTSHKDYCQVIRLEGQIDNAIEIWSFLDQYDPIKSDTDAILRRAVESYFGAIRSLQTNFFNCGIDLARGTSNLGGFVAMMNEMFFARLPGDLLEADFLWPRILWLQNLQCVLENENLSIEESLIEGWRMFLDPEQGPTKHNLCYNIAEQSSSWHGLAADEQEEFLKCFAINADMVHGLPGRLQMPDLTDPRARKAEELGVFREFALSRKVKCLDVNHPSVTAPTSEVSICSICHEDLVKEEIGSSASHRPVETSCHHVFGYSCIRNWFSEGQQTCPMCREQFTSVHECTLEELLQSCDRALEWMDPCNQFEVRPRPHSFLDKLSLLFRPASEIREKVQAPTRRELEKEKEKLVIYGLFLTRDRLQAVVENDADRFRQVVERQAQVFARRVWINFINGTRPDYY
;
A
#
# COMPACT_ATOMS: atom_id res chain seq x y z
N MET A 1 32.15 -1.26 -21.51
CA MET A 1 32.99 -1.22 -20.30
C MET A 1 32.06 -1.14 -19.11
N ALA A 2 31.99 -2.21 -18.30
CA ALA A 2 31.18 -2.23 -17.09
C ALA A 2 31.84 -1.30 -16.06
N GLY A 3 31.26 -0.12 -15.86
CA GLY A 3 31.69 0.81 -14.82
C GLY A 3 31.54 0.12 -13.47
N ARG A 4 32.63 0.07 -12.69
CA ARG A 4 32.58 -0.30 -11.28
C ARG A 4 31.60 0.65 -10.61
N ARG A 5 30.45 0.14 -10.16
CA ARG A 5 29.55 0.87 -9.28
C ARG A 5 30.33 1.18 -8.01
N ASN A 6 30.67 2.45 -7.81
CA ASN A 6 31.33 2.91 -6.60
C ASN A 6 30.34 2.72 -5.46
N ILE A 7 30.60 1.76 -4.57
CA ILE A 7 29.89 1.65 -3.30
C ILE A 7 30.19 2.93 -2.54
N ILE A 8 29.21 3.82 -2.42
CA ILE A 8 29.31 5.03 -1.61
C ILE A 8 29.47 4.57 -0.15
N PRO A 9 30.50 5.01 0.59
CA PRO A 9 30.66 4.63 2.00
C PRO A 9 29.46 5.06 2.85
N THR A 10 29.08 4.27 3.86
CA THR A 10 27.94 4.57 4.76
C THR A 10 28.02 5.93 5.45
N SER A 11 29.24 6.46 5.61
CA SER A 11 29.54 7.75 6.22
C SER A 11 29.51 8.93 5.23
N HIS A 12 29.35 8.69 3.93
CA HIS A 12 29.30 9.76 2.93
C HIS A 12 27.94 10.46 2.97
N LYS A 13 27.92 11.79 2.82
CA LYS A 13 26.68 12.57 2.83
C LYS A 13 25.64 12.10 1.79
N ASP A 14 26.13 11.59 0.65
CA ASP A 14 25.28 11.06 -0.44
C ASP A 14 24.84 9.61 -0.20
N TYR A 15 25.38 8.94 0.83
CA TYR A 15 24.90 7.61 1.24
C TYR A 15 23.45 7.64 1.74
N CYS A 16 23.00 8.80 2.19
CA CYS A 16 21.82 8.93 3.04
C CYS A 16 20.70 9.75 2.40
N GLN A 17 20.61 9.81 1.06
CA GLN A 17 19.58 10.65 0.42
C GLN A 17 18.14 10.30 0.87
N VAL A 18 17.88 9.05 1.27
CA VAL A 18 16.59 8.61 1.86
C VAL A 18 16.52 8.75 3.40
N ILE A 19 17.66 8.91 4.11
CA ILE A 19 17.66 9.39 5.51
C ILE A 19 17.60 10.92 5.51
N ARG A 20 16.70 11.47 4.70
CA ARG A 20 16.17 12.82 4.83
C ARG A 20 14.77 12.68 5.44
N LEU A 21 14.21 13.81 5.88
CA LEU A 21 12.87 13.87 6.44
C LEU A 21 11.82 13.23 5.49
N GLU A 22 11.97 13.35 4.17
CA GLU A 22 11.15 12.69 3.14
C GLU A 22 11.05 11.16 3.25
N GLY A 23 12.17 10.47 3.53
CA GLY A 23 12.14 9.02 3.67
C GLY A 23 11.55 8.59 5.02
N GLN A 24 11.69 9.42 6.05
CA GLN A 24 10.97 9.22 7.32
C GLN A 24 9.46 9.42 7.11
N ILE A 25 9.07 10.41 6.30
CA ILE A 25 7.67 10.70 5.92
C ILE A 25 7.02 9.53 5.16
N ASP A 26 7.71 8.88 4.22
CA ASP A 26 7.15 7.69 3.55
C ASP A 26 6.76 6.59 4.55
N ASN A 27 7.62 6.37 5.55
CA ASN A 27 7.35 5.39 6.59
C ASN A 27 6.26 5.87 7.56
N ALA A 28 6.17 7.17 7.84
CA ALA A 28 5.07 7.76 8.59
C ALA A 28 3.73 7.54 7.86
N ILE A 29 3.68 7.75 6.54
CA ILE A 29 2.52 7.48 5.70
C ILE A 29 2.08 6.01 5.79
N GLU A 30 3.03 5.06 5.74
CA GLU A 30 2.70 3.64 5.92
C GLU A 30 2.12 3.36 7.30
N ILE A 31 2.66 3.99 8.37
CA ILE A 31 2.13 3.88 9.73
C ILE A 31 0.72 4.45 9.82
N TRP A 32 0.47 5.60 9.20
CA TRP A 32 -0.86 6.19 9.11
C TRP A 32 -1.85 5.26 8.41
N SER A 33 -1.49 4.72 7.23
CA SER A 33 -2.36 3.81 6.49
C SER A 33 -2.70 2.55 7.29
N PHE A 34 -1.76 2.06 8.10
CA PHE A 34 -2.05 0.94 9.02
C PHE A 34 -3.04 1.34 10.11
N LEU A 35 -2.93 2.54 10.69
CA LEU A 35 -3.83 3.03 11.74
C LEU A 35 -5.23 3.35 11.21
N ASP A 36 -5.29 3.99 10.04
CA ASP A 36 -6.53 4.43 9.39
C ASP A 36 -7.48 3.25 9.13
N GLN A 37 -6.94 2.07 8.82
CA GLN A 37 -7.70 0.82 8.67
C GLN A 37 -8.57 0.48 9.89
N TYR A 38 -8.15 0.88 11.10
CA TYR A 38 -8.83 0.56 12.35
C TYR A 38 -9.54 1.77 12.97
N ASP A 39 -9.47 2.95 12.35
CA ASP A 39 -10.16 4.13 12.86
C ASP A 39 -11.52 4.26 12.15
N PRO A 40 -12.66 4.15 12.86
CA PRO A 40 -13.98 4.19 12.22
C PRO A 40 -14.25 5.54 11.56
N ILE A 41 -14.90 5.50 10.39
CA ILE A 41 -15.41 6.70 9.72
C ILE A 41 -16.55 7.30 10.55
N LYS A 42 -16.39 8.55 10.95
CA LYS A 42 -17.31 9.23 11.88
C LYS A 42 -18.43 10.00 11.18
N SER A 43 -18.19 10.47 9.96
CA SER A 43 -19.12 11.28 9.16
C SER A 43 -18.77 11.22 7.67
N ASP A 44 -19.67 11.73 6.82
CA ASP A 44 -19.38 11.88 5.38
C ASP A 44 -18.21 12.84 5.14
N THR A 45 -18.12 13.92 5.91
CA THR A 45 -16.99 14.85 5.87
C THR A 45 -15.67 14.18 6.25
N ASP A 46 -15.65 13.36 7.30
CA ASP A 46 -14.49 12.56 7.69
C ASP A 46 -14.08 11.61 6.54
N ALA A 47 -15.05 10.95 5.89
CA ALA A 47 -14.78 10.09 4.74
C ALA A 47 -14.17 10.85 3.55
N ILE A 48 -14.67 12.06 3.25
CA ILE A 48 -14.11 12.91 2.19
C ILE A 48 -12.68 13.32 2.52
N LEU A 49 -12.43 13.75 3.75
CA LEU A 49 -11.11 14.24 4.17
C LEU A 49 -10.09 13.10 4.27
N ARG A 50 -10.48 11.89 4.67
CA ARG A 50 -9.58 10.71 4.60
C ARG A 50 -9.18 10.36 3.18
N ARG A 51 -10.11 10.40 2.22
CA ARG A 51 -9.79 10.25 0.78
C ARG A 51 -8.85 11.35 0.29
N ALA A 52 -8.99 12.56 0.82
CA ALA A 52 -8.07 13.65 0.53
C ALA A 52 -6.67 13.39 1.11
N VAL A 53 -6.56 12.83 2.33
CA VAL A 53 -5.27 12.39 2.91
C VAL A 53 -4.62 11.31 2.05
N GLU A 54 -5.38 10.30 1.62
CA GLU A 54 -4.87 9.28 0.69
C GLU A 54 -4.37 9.88 -0.63
N SER A 55 -5.09 10.87 -1.18
CA SER A 55 -4.70 11.58 -2.40
C SER A 55 -3.42 12.40 -2.20
N TYR A 56 -3.31 13.09 -1.06
CA TYR A 56 -2.11 13.82 -0.67
C TYR A 56 -0.90 12.90 -0.53
N PHE A 57 -1.07 11.77 0.16
CA PHE A 57 -0.02 10.75 0.29
C PHE A 57 0.32 10.09 -1.05
N GLY A 58 -0.66 9.94 -1.94
CA GLY A 58 -0.43 9.54 -3.33
C GLY A 58 0.47 10.53 -4.08
N ALA A 59 0.32 11.84 -3.84
CA ALA A 59 1.17 12.86 -4.41
C ALA A 59 2.61 12.79 -3.87
N ILE A 60 2.79 12.54 -2.56
CA ILE A 60 4.12 12.31 -1.95
C ILE A 60 4.78 11.06 -2.54
N ARG A 61 4.06 9.94 -2.65
CA ARG A 61 4.60 8.73 -3.28
C ARG A 61 4.93 8.97 -4.75
N SER A 62 4.13 9.76 -5.48
CA SER A 62 4.41 10.14 -6.86
C SER A 62 5.68 10.98 -6.99
N LEU A 63 5.97 11.88 -6.04
CA LEU A 63 7.24 12.60 -5.96
C LEU A 63 8.40 11.60 -5.88
N GLN A 64 8.28 10.62 -4.98
CA GLN A 64 9.33 9.64 -4.74
C GLN A 64 9.53 8.70 -5.93
N THR A 65 8.46 8.12 -6.49
CA THR A 65 8.57 7.13 -7.57
C THR A 65 9.02 7.75 -8.88
N ASN A 66 8.50 8.93 -9.22
CA ASN A 66 8.70 9.49 -10.56
C ASN A 66 9.95 10.36 -10.65
N PHE A 67 10.41 10.93 -9.53
CA PHE A 67 11.54 11.84 -9.51
C PHE A 67 12.68 11.25 -8.69
N PHE A 68 12.48 11.10 -7.38
CA PHE A 68 13.57 10.76 -6.47
C PHE A 68 14.20 9.38 -6.78
N ASN A 69 13.39 8.34 -6.95
CA ASN A 69 13.83 6.98 -7.32
C ASN A 69 14.44 6.93 -8.74
N CYS A 70 14.26 7.97 -9.53
CA CYS A 70 14.87 8.15 -10.85
C CYS A 70 16.16 8.99 -10.80
N GLY A 71 16.63 9.37 -9.60
CA GLY A 71 17.79 10.23 -9.40
C GLY A 71 17.53 11.72 -9.61
N ILE A 72 16.26 12.15 -9.63
CA ILE A 72 15.87 13.55 -9.83
C ILE A 72 15.50 14.15 -8.47
N ASP A 73 16.37 15.01 -7.95
CA ASP A 73 16.11 15.81 -6.75
C ASP A 73 15.56 17.17 -7.22
N LEU A 74 14.25 17.41 -7.09
CA LEU A 74 13.63 18.66 -7.56
C LEU A 74 14.03 19.85 -6.68
N ALA A 75 14.26 19.63 -5.39
CA ALA A 75 14.65 20.68 -4.45
C ALA A 75 16.11 21.12 -4.64
N ARG A 76 17.04 20.19 -4.89
CA ARG A 76 18.49 20.46 -4.89
C ARG A 76 19.23 20.13 -6.18
N GLY A 77 18.58 19.50 -7.16
CA GLY A 77 19.22 18.98 -8.36
C GLY A 77 19.90 20.06 -9.20
N THR A 78 19.39 21.29 -9.20
CA THR A 78 19.96 22.41 -9.96
C THR A 78 19.77 23.74 -9.24
N SER A 79 20.73 24.65 -9.34
CA SER A 79 20.69 25.95 -8.67
C SER A 79 20.07 27.09 -9.50
N ASN A 80 19.68 26.82 -10.75
CA ASN A 80 19.11 27.83 -11.66
C ASN A 80 18.08 27.23 -12.61
N LEU A 81 17.19 28.07 -13.13
CA LEU A 81 16.07 27.66 -13.97
C LEU A 81 16.49 26.94 -15.26
N GLY A 82 17.57 27.38 -15.90
CA GLY A 82 18.07 26.75 -17.13
C GLY A 82 18.55 25.33 -16.90
N GLY A 83 19.29 25.11 -15.80
CA GLY A 83 19.69 23.78 -15.36
C GLY A 83 18.48 22.91 -15.03
N PHE A 84 17.50 23.45 -14.30
CA PHE A 84 16.29 22.72 -13.93
C PHE A 84 15.54 22.20 -15.15
N VAL A 85 15.31 23.07 -16.14
CA VAL A 85 14.63 22.69 -17.40
C VAL A 85 15.43 21.64 -18.15
N ALA A 86 16.76 21.76 -18.23
CA ALA A 86 17.61 20.76 -18.88
C ALA A 86 17.52 19.39 -18.18
N MET A 87 17.61 19.35 -16.85
CA MET A 87 17.45 18.12 -16.05
C MET A 87 16.09 17.46 -16.29
N MET A 88 15.01 18.25 -16.29
CA MET A 88 13.65 17.74 -16.54
C MET A 88 13.49 17.18 -17.96
N ASN A 89 14.05 17.85 -18.98
CA ASN A 89 14.05 17.35 -20.35
C ASN A 89 14.80 16.03 -20.50
N GLU A 90 15.99 15.93 -19.93
CA GLU A 90 16.86 14.76 -20.07
C GLU A 90 16.35 13.55 -19.26
N MET A 91 15.92 13.77 -18.02
CA MET A 91 15.67 12.68 -17.07
C MET A 91 14.20 12.29 -16.95
N PHE A 92 13.27 13.23 -17.18
CA PHE A 92 11.83 12.99 -17.00
C PHE A 92 11.07 12.98 -18.33
N PHE A 93 11.09 14.09 -19.09
CA PHE A 93 10.31 14.20 -20.33
C PHE A 93 10.74 13.24 -21.43
N ALA A 94 12.04 12.91 -21.51
CA ALA A 94 12.54 11.89 -22.45
C ALA A 94 11.91 10.50 -22.27
N ARG A 95 11.24 10.25 -21.14
CA ARG A 95 10.57 8.98 -20.82
C ARG A 95 9.06 9.03 -21.01
N LEU A 96 8.49 10.21 -21.27
CA LEU A 96 7.05 10.37 -21.44
C LEU A 96 6.62 10.11 -22.88
N PRO A 97 5.45 9.48 -23.09
CA PRO A 97 4.73 9.51 -24.35
C PRO A 97 4.55 10.93 -24.89
N GLY A 98 4.65 11.10 -26.22
CA GLY A 98 4.62 12.42 -26.86
C GLY A 98 3.32 13.21 -26.65
N ASP A 99 2.19 12.53 -26.48
CA ASP A 99 0.89 13.11 -26.18
C ASP A 99 0.81 13.74 -24.78
N LEU A 100 1.62 13.25 -23.82
CA LEU A 100 1.69 13.82 -22.47
C LEU A 100 2.60 15.04 -22.37
N LEU A 101 3.51 15.25 -23.33
CA LEU A 101 4.45 16.38 -23.32
C LEU A 101 3.75 17.74 -23.52
N GLU A 102 2.65 17.74 -24.26
CA GLU A 102 1.85 18.93 -24.57
C GLU A 102 0.78 19.22 -23.50
N ALA A 103 0.78 18.48 -22.39
CA ALA A 103 -0.20 18.67 -21.34
C ALA A 103 0.08 19.95 -20.52
N ASP A 104 -0.83 20.93 -20.59
CA ASP A 104 -0.72 22.24 -19.93
C ASP A 104 -0.54 22.16 -18.39
N PHE A 105 -0.92 21.05 -17.77
CA PHE A 105 -0.82 20.84 -16.33
C PHE A 105 0.54 20.30 -15.86
N LEU A 106 1.42 19.89 -16.79
CA LEU A 106 2.62 19.13 -16.46
C LEU A 106 3.66 19.96 -15.70
N TRP A 107 3.97 21.15 -16.19
CA TRP A 107 4.87 22.09 -15.51
C TRP A 107 4.31 22.59 -14.17
N PRO A 108 3.05 23.05 -14.08
CA PRO A 108 2.43 23.37 -12.78
C PRO A 108 2.56 22.24 -11.76
N ARG A 109 2.33 20.98 -12.18
CA ARG A 109 2.50 19.82 -11.31
C ARG A 109 3.95 19.65 -10.84
N ILE A 110 4.93 19.76 -11.73
CA ILE A 110 6.36 19.64 -11.39
C ILE A 110 6.78 20.73 -10.40
N LEU A 111 6.38 21.98 -10.62
CA LEU A 111 6.72 23.10 -9.75
C LEU A 111 6.05 22.96 -8.37
N TRP A 112 4.81 22.49 -8.31
CA TRP A 112 4.18 22.20 -7.04
C TRP A 112 4.89 21.05 -6.30
N LEU A 113 5.26 19.97 -7.00
CA LEU A 113 6.02 18.86 -6.43
C LEU A 113 7.41 19.30 -5.93
N GLN A 114 8.05 20.24 -6.62
CA GLN A 114 9.30 20.86 -6.15
C GLN A 114 9.09 21.60 -4.83
N ASN A 115 8.05 22.43 -4.72
CA ASN A 115 7.74 23.14 -3.48
C ASN A 115 7.38 22.19 -2.35
N LEU A 116 6.59 21.16 -2.64
CA LEU A 116 6.29 20.09 -1.70
C LEU A 116 7.58 19.43 -1.23
N GLN A 117 8.49 19.07 -2.15
CA GLN A 117 9.77 18.48 -1.79
C GLN A 117 10.54 19.37 -0.80
N CYS A 118 10.67 20.67 -1.08
CA CYS A 118 11.32 21.63 -0.19
C CYS A 118 10.74 21.63 1.24
N VAL A 119 9.43 21.45 1.40
CA VAL A 119 8.77 21.34 2.72
C VAL A 119 9.10 20.00 3.39
N LEU A 120 9.05 18.91 2.63
CA LEU A 120 9.28 17.56 3.16
C LEU A 120 10.76 17.29 3.49
N GLU A 121 11.72 18.02 2.91
CA GLU A 121 13.15 17.93 3.28
C GLU A 121 13.62 18.99 4.29
N ASN A 122 12.73 19.85 4.79
CA ASN A 122 13.09 20.89 5.75
C ASN A 122 13.37 20.28 7.14
N GLU A 123 14.64 20.02 7.44
CA GLU A 123 15.09 19.45 8.73
C GLU A 123 14.78 20.33 9.96
N ASN A 124 14.29 21.56 9.78
CA ASN A 124 13.82 22.40 10.90
C ASN A 124 12.37 22.08 11.31
N LEU A 125 11.65 21.30 10.51
CA LEU A 125 10.30 20.83 10.80
C LEU A 125 10.35 19.39 11.33
N SER A 126 9.44 19.07 12.23
CA SER A 126 9.10 17.69 12.54
C SER A 126 8.35 17.03 11.36
N ILE A 127 8.24 15.70 11.40
CA ILE A 127 7.45 14.94 10.40
C ILE A 127 6.00 15.43 10.36
N GLU A 128 5.40 15.67 11.53
CA GLU A 128 4.04 16.19 11.67
C GLU A 128 3.91 17.58 11.04
N GLU A 129 4.80 18.51 11.38
CA GLU A 129 4.77 19.87 10.83
C GLU A 129 4.96 19.87 9.31
N SER A 130 5.89 19.08 8.77
CA SER A 130 6.08 18.95 7.32
C SER A 130 4.85 18.39 6.60
N LEU A 131 4.18 17.39 7.18
CA LEU A 131 2.93 16.86 6.62
C LEU A 131 1.80 17.89 6.66
N ILE A 132 1.67 18.64 7.76
CA ILE A 132 0.66 19.70 7.91
C ILE A 132 0.90 20.85 6.91
N GLU A 133 2.14 21.30 6.76
CA GLU A 133 2.48 22.36 5.80
C GLU A 133 2.21 21.91 4.36
N GLY A 134 2.61 20.69 4.00
CA GLY A 134 2.32 20.14 2.67
C GLY A 134 0.82 19.90 2.45
N TRP A 135 0.06 19.50 3.47
CA TRP A 135 -1.39 19.35 3.43
C TRP A 135 -2.09 20.68 3.12
N ARG A 136 -1.69 21.75 3.82
CA ARG A 136 -2.21 23.11 3.58
C ARG A 136 -1.98 23.53 2.13
N MET A 137 -0.78 23.28 1.58
CA MET A 137 -0.48 23.53 0.18
C MET A 137 -1.28 22.65 -0.80
N PHE A 138 -1.60 21.42 -0.40
CA PHE A 138 -2.35 20.48 -1.23
C PHE A 138 -3.81 20.90 -1.41
N LEU A 139 -4.45 21.42 -0.36
CA LEU A 139 -5.86 21.84 -0.37
C LEU A 139 -6.07 23.34 -0.61
N ASP A 140 -5.00 24.11 -0.79
CA ASP A 140 -5.07 25.53 -1.16
C ASP A 140 -5.72 25.69 -2.55
N PRO A 141 -6.83 26.44 -2.68
CA PRO A 141 -7.52 26.65 -3.95
C PRO A 141 -6.66 27.33 -5.02
N GLU A 142 -5.66 28.11 -4.60
CA GLU A 142 -4.78 28.87 -5.50
C GLU A 142 -3.52 28.11 -5.90
N GLN A 143 -3.30 26.91 -5.33
CA GLN A 143 -2.13 26.09 -5.61
C GLN A 143 -2.42 24.94 -6.59
N GLY A 144 -1.31 24.35 -7.06
CA GLY A 144 -1.27 23.40 -8.17
C GLY A 144 -2.39 22.36 -8.19
N PRO A 145 -2.52 21.49 -7.16
CA PRO A 145 -3.45 20.37 -7.16
C PRO A 145 -4.90 20.81 -7.33
N THR A 146 -5.36 21.78 -6.53
CA THR A 146 -6.75 22.26 -6.59
C THR A 146 -7.00 23.10 -7.84
N LYS A 147 -6.11 24.06 -8.13
CA LYS A 147 -6.24 25.00 -9.26
C LYS A 147 -6.28 24.32 -10.62
N HIS A 148 -5.47 23.27 -10.80
CA HIS A 148 -5.37 22.54 -12.06
C HIS A 148 -6.10 21.18 -12.02
N ASN A 149 -6.88 20.91 -10.97
CA ASN A 149 -7.62 19.67 -10.80
C ASN A 149 -6.76 18.41 -11.01
N LEU A 150 -5.55 18.41 -10.42
CA LEU A 150 -4.53 17.37 -10.66
C LEU A 150 -4.83 16.04 -9.97
N CYS A 151 -5.86 15.99 -9.12
CA CYS A 151 -6.28 14.81 -8.37
C CYS A 151 -7.80 14.65 -8.47
N TYR A 152 -8.26 13.40 -8.47
CA TYR A 152 -9.68 13.09 -8.55
C TYR A 152 -10.43 13.69 -7.34
N ASN A 153 -11.53 14.41 -7.61
CA ASN A 153 -12.37 15.08 -6.62
C ASN A 153 -11.65 16.11 -5.71
N ILE A 154 -10.48 16.64 -6.11
CA ILE A 154 -9.72 17.59 -5.27
C ILE A 154 -10.50 18.87 -4.95
N ALA A 155 -11.36 19.33 -5.86
CA ALA A 155 -12.21 20.50 -5.61
C ALA A 155 -13.24 20.26 -4.50
N GLU A 156 -13.86 19.08 -4.46
CA GLU A 156 -14.79 18.67 -3.39
C GLU A 156 -14.05 18.53 -2.06
N GLN A 157 -12.88 17.92 -2.08
CA GLN A 157 -12.01 17.73 -0.92
C GLN A 157 -11.57 19.09 -0.33
N SER A 158 -11.07 19.99 -1.17
CA SER A 158 -10.68 21.35 -0.79
C SER A 158 -11.88 22.13 -0.23
N SER A 159 -13.03 22.08 -0.89
CA SER A 159 -14.26 22.74 -0.40
C SER A 159 -14.71 22.21 0.96
N SER A 160 -14.61 20.88 1.17
CA SER A 160 -14.97 20.25 2.44
C SER A 160 -14.03 20.69 3.57
N TRP A 161 -12.73 20.77 3.30
CA TRP A 161 -11.73 21.25 4.24
C TRP A 161 -11.94 22.73 4.62
N HIS A 162 -12.12 23.60 3.64
CA HIS A 162 -12.33 25.04 3.89
C HIS A 162 -13.72 25.36 4.44
N GLY A 163 -14.66 24.40 4.39
CA GLY A 163 -15.97 24.50 5.03
C GLY A 163 -15.95 24.19 6.53
N LEU A 164 -14.88 23.57 7.05
CA LEU A 164 -14.72 23.29 8.49
C LEU A 164 -14.44 24.57 9.28
N ALA A 165 -14.89 24.59 10.54
CA ALA A 165 -14.44 25.57 11.51
C ALA A 165 -12.95 25.37 11.88
N ALA A 166 -12.30 26.40 12.39
CA ALA A 166 -10.86 26.37 12.67
C ALA A 166 -10.47 25.30 13.71
N ASP A 167 -11.31 25.06 14.72
CA ASP A 167 -11.15 24.03 15.74
C ASP A 167 -11.37 22.62 15.16
N GLU A 168 -12.31 22.46 14.22
CA GLU A 168 -12.50 21.20 13.49
C GLU A 168 -11.31 20.90 12.57
N GLN A 169 -10.74 21.91 11.92
CA GLN A 169 -9.50 21.77 11.16
C GLN A 169 -8.33 21.37 12.06
N GLU A 170 -8.16 22.02 13.21
CA GLU A 170 -7.11 21.68 14.18
C GLU A 170 -7.26 20.26 14.72
N GLU A 171 -8.49 19.84 15.03
CA GLU A 171 -8.78 18.47 15.44
C GLU A 171 -8.43 17.46 14.33
N PHE A 172 -8.79 17.77 13.08
CA PHE A 172 -8.47 16.91 11.95
C PHE A 172 -6.95 16.77 11.73
N LEU A 173 -6.18 17.86 11.84
CA LEU A 173 -4.73 17.84 11.63
C LEU A 173 -3.99 16.91 12.59
N LYS A 174 -4.58 16.54 13.74
CA LYS A 174 -4.03 15.53 14.65
C LYS A 174 -3.86 14.15 14.00
N CYS A 175 -4.51 13.87 12.88
CA CYS A 175 -4.26 12.65 12.11
C CYS A 175 -2.81 12.57 11.58
N PHE A 176 -2.12 13.71 11.43
CA PHE A 176 -0.71 13.77 11.02
C PHE A 176 0.28 13.66 12.19
N ALA A 177 -0.19 13.57 13.43
CA ALA A 177 0.64 13.47 14.64
C ALA A 177 1.28 12.08 14.82
N ILE A 178 2.04 11.66 13.81
CA ILE A 178 2.71 10.37 13.71
C ILE A 178 4.09 10.53 14.35
N ASN A 179 4.23 10.00 15.56
CA ASN A 179 5.45 10.14 16.35
C ASN A 179 5.83 8.85 17.10
N ALA A 180 6.96 8.90 17.81
CA ALA A 180 7.47 7.76 18.58
C ALA A 180 6.46 7.26 19.62
N ASP A 181 5.81 8.16 20.36
CA ASP A 181 4.85 7.80 21.41
C ASP A 181 3.62 7.10 20.83
N MET A 182 3.15 7.57 19.67
CA MET A 182 2.08 6.90 18.93
C MET A 182 2.48 5.48 18.53
N VAL A 183 3.68 5.28 17.98
CA VAL A 183 4.17 3.94 17.60
C VAL A 183 4.33 3.02 18.81
N HIS A 184 4.88 3.51 19.92
CA HIS A 184 4.97 2.73 21.16
C HIS A 184 3.60 2.38 21.73
N GLY A 185 2.61 3.27 21.61
CA GLY A 185 1.24 3.05 22.07
C GLY A 185 0.36 2.26 21.11
N LEU A 186 0.86 1.90 19.92
CA LEU A 186 0.05 1.46 18.79
C LEU A 186 -0.93 0.32 19.14
N PRO A 187 -0.52 -0.81 19.75
CA PRO A 187 -1.45 -1.87 20.17
C PRO A 187 -2.63 -1.40 21.01
N GLY A 188 -2.41 -0.46 21.94
CA GLY A 188 -3.45 0.06 22.82
C GLY A 188 -4.28 1.19 22.22
N ARG A 189 -3.86 1.75 21.08
CA ARG A 189 -4.56 2.83 20.36
C ARG A 189 -5.48 2.33 19.25
N LEU A 190 -5.24 1.13 18.75
CA LEU A 190 -6.08 0.52 17.73
C LEU A 190 -7.49 0.33 18.29
N GLN A 191 -8.46 1.06 17.74
CA GLN A 191 -9.85 0.87 18.10
C GLN A 191 -10.30 -0.46 17.51
N MET A 192 -10.59 -1.43 18.38
CA MET A 192 -11.06 -2.73 17.91
C MET A 192 -12.50 -2.55 17.41
N PRO A 193 -12.81 -2.93 16.17
CA PRO A 193 -14.16 -2.82 15.66
C PRO A 193 -15.09 -3.76 16.41
N ASP A 194 -16.37 -3.39 16.50
CA ASP A 194 -17.41 -4.33 16.90
C ASP A 194 -17.58 -5.38 15.80
N LEU A 195 -17.15 -6.61 16.06
CA LEU A 195 -17.22 -7.71 15.10
C LEU A 195 -18.67 -8.13 14.77
N THR A 196 -19.65 -7.62 15.51
CA THR A 196 -21.07 -7.78 15.18
C THR A 196 -21.57 -6.73 14.19
N ASP A 197 -20.86 -5.61 13.98
CA ASP A 197 -21.22 -4.58 12.99
C ASP A 197 -20.95 -5.11 11.56
N PRO A 198 -21.97 -5.16 10.68
CA PRO A 198 -21.79 -5.56 9.28
C PRO A 198 -20.73 -4.73 8.53
N ARG A 199 -20.55 -3.45 8.89
CA ARG A 199 -19.55 -2.57 8.26
C ARG A 199 -18.13 -2.99 8.63
N ALA A 200 -17.90 -3.37 9.90
CA ALA A 200 -16.62 -3.91 10.32
C ALA A 200 -16.29 -5.21 9.59
N ARG A 201 -17.26 -6.12 9.48
CA ARG A 201 -17.12 -7.38 8.73
C ARG A 201 -16.77 -7.12 7.26
N LYS A 202 -17.44 -6.16 6.61
CA LYS A 202 -17.16 -5.80 5.21
C LYS A 202 -15.79 -5.13 5.05
N ALA A 203 -15.39 -4.29 6.00
CA ALA A 203 -14.06 -3.68 6.00
C ALA A 203 -12.96 -4.75 6.12
N GLU A 204 -13.17 -5.76 6.97
CA GLU A 204 -12.25 -6.90 7.12
C GLU A 204 -12.16 -7.76 5.87
N GLU A 205 -13.30 -8.07 5.24
CA GLU A 205 -13.35 -8.75 3.93
C GLU A 205 -12.50 -8.03 2.88
N LEU A 206 -12.71 -6.71 2.72
CA LEU A 206 -11.93 -5.88 1.80
C LEU A 206 -10.45 -5.79 2.20
N GLY A 207 -10.14 -5.78 3.50
CA GLY A 207 -8.79 -5.83 4.03
C GLY A 207 -8.05 -7.10 3.62
N VAL A 208 -8.69 -8.26 3.77
CA VAL A 208 -8.15 -9.56 3.36
C VAL A 208 -7.84 -9.59 1.87
N PHE A 209 -8.78 -9.14 1.03
CA PHE A 209 -8.55 -9.06 -0.42
C PHE A 209 -7.34 -8.19 -0.76
N ARG A 210 -7.23 -7.00 -0.16
CA ARG A 210 -6.09 -6.10 -0.39
C ARG A 210 -4.77 -6.73 0.03
N GLU A 211 -4.71 -7.34 1.21
CA GLU A 211 -3.47 -7.93 1.74
C GLU A 211 -3.00 -9.12 0.89
N PHE A 212 -3.91 -9.99 0.45
CA PHE A 212 -3.58 -11.11 -0.44
C PHE A 212 -3.24 -10.65 -1.86
N ALA A 213 -3.96 -9.68 -2.43
CA ALA A 213 -3.72 -9.17 -3.79
C ALA A 213 -2.34 -8.49 -3.92
N LEU A 214 -1.86 -7.84 -2.86
CA LEU A 214 -0.53 -7.23 -2.83
C LEU A 214 0.61 -8.26 -2.74
N SER A 215 0.31 -9.53 -2.42
CA SER A 215 1.32 -10.59 -2.33
C SER A 215 1.62 -11.20 -3.69
N ARG A 216 2.79 -10.89 -4.26
CA ARG A 216 3.29 -11.54 -5.49
C ARG A 216 3.60 -13.04 -5.34
N LYS A 217 3.55 -13.58 -4.12
CA LYS A 217 3.93 -14.98 -3.81
C LYS A 217 2.72 -15.90 -3.70
N VAL A 218 1.53 -15.33 -3.52
CA VAL A 218 0.30 -16.09 -3.34
C VAL A 218 -0.55 -15.88 -4.58
N LYS A 219 -0.99 -16.99 -5.18
CA LYS A 219 -1.98 -16.94 -6.26
C LYS A 219 -3.21 -16.24 -5.71
N CYS A 220 -3.84 -15.37 -6.49
CA CYS A 220 -5.04 -14.63 -6.07
C CYS A 220 -6.02 -15.56 -5.34
N LEU A 221 -6.66 -15.04 -4.28
CA LEU A 221 -7.75 -15.74 -3.61
C LEU A 221 -8.76 -16.21 -4.66
N ASP A 222 -9.12 -17.47 -4.63
CA ASP A 222 -9.96 -18.10 -5.65
C ASP A 222 -11.44 -17.67 -5.57
N VAL A 223 -11.81 -16.96 -4.50
CA VAL A 223 -13.05 -16.18 -4.39
C VAL A 223 -12.96 -14.77 -5.02
N ASN A 224 -11.74 -14.30 -5.32
CA ASN A 224 -11.49 -13.03 -6.01
C ASN A 224 -11.59 -13.18 -7.55
N HIS A 225 -12.20 -14.26 -8.03
CA HIS A 225 -12.43 -14.45 -9.46
C HIS A 225 -13.76 -13.82 -9.84
N PRO A 226 -13.75 -12.68 -10.57
CA PRO A 226 -14.92 -11.80 -10.59
C PRO A 226 -16.17 -12.46 -11.17
N SER A 227 -16.02 -13.38 -12.11
CA SER A 227 -17.12 -13.65 -13.02
C SER A 227 -17.59 -15.08 -13.01
N VAL A 228 -17.14 -15.93 -12.09
CA VAL A 228 -17.34 -17.38 -12.21
C VAL A 228 -18.51 -17.83 -11.35
N THR A 229 -19.69 -18.02 -11.96
CA THR A 229 -20.89 -18.55 -11.30
C THR A 229 -20.95 -20.08 -11.39
N ALA A 230 -21.29 -20.69 -10.26
CA ALA A 230 -21.82 -22.05 -10.18
C ALA A 230 -23.22 -21.99 -9.54
N PRO A 231 -24.16 -22.87 -9.91
CA PRO A 231 -24.10 -23.87 -10.97
C PRO A 231 -24.29 -23.26 -12.37
N THR A 232 -23.68 -23.88 -13.40
CA THR A 232 -24.03 -23.62 -14.82
C THR A 232 -25.05 -24.64 -15.31
N SER A 233 -25.89 -24.28 -16.29
CA SER A 233 -26.82 -25.22 -16.93
C SER A 233 -26.21 -25.98 -18.11
N GLU A 234 -25.03 -25.57 -18.58
CA GLU A 234 -24.38 -26.12 -19.76
C GLU A 234 -23.16 -26.98 -19.41
N VAL A 235 -22.92 -28.02 -20.20
CA VAL A 235 -21.76 -28.90 -20.07
C VAL A 235 -21.12 -28.98 -21.44
N SER A 236 -19.85 -28.58 -21.50
CA SER A 236 -19.06 -28.51 -22.72
C SER A 236 -17.64 -29.02 -22.46
N ILE A 237 -16.79 -29.01 -23.48
CA ILE A 237 -15.36 -29.25 -23.31
C ILE A 237 -14.72 -27.97 -22.79
N CYS A 238 -13.88 -28.06 -21.76
CA CYS A 238 -13.13 -26.92 -21.26
C CYS A 238 -12.19 -26.39 -22.36
N SER A 239 -12.38 -25.16 -22.82
CA SER A 239 -11.58 -24.63 -23.94
C SER A 239 -10.12 -24.30 -23.60
N ILE A 240 -9.71 -24.47 -22.34
CA ILE A 240 -8.35 -24.21 -21.86
C ILE A 240 -7.52 -25.51 -21.85
N CYS A 241 -8.03 -26.59 -21.26
CA CYS A 241 -7.34 -27.88 -21.19
C CYS A 241 -7.83 -28.92 -22.19
N HIS A 242 -8.97 -28.68 -22.84
CA HIS A 242 -9.65 -29.61 -23.75
C HIS A 242 -10.14 -30.93 -23.10
N GLU A 243 -10.31 -30.94 -21.78
CA GLU A 243 -10.93 -32.05 -21.05
C GLU A 243 -12.46 -31.87 -20.96
N ASP A 244 -13.19 -32.99 -20.87
CA ASP A 244 -14.65 -32.99 -20.72
C ASP A 244 -15.06 -32.47 -19.33
N LEU A 245 -16.03 -31.55 -19.31
CA LEU A 245 -16.65 -31.11 -18.07
C LEU A 245 -17.74 -32.10 -17.66
N VAL A 246 -17.78 -32.46 -16.38
CA VAL A 246 -18.67 -33.51 -15.86
C VAL A 246 -19.90 -32.86 -15.23
N LYS A 247 -21.10 -33.24 -15.70
CA LYS A 247 -22.37 -32.65 -15.23
C LYS A 247 -22.61 -32.91 -13.75
N GLU A 248 -22.20 -34.07 -13.27
CA GLU A 248 -22.33 -34.53 -11.90
C GLU A 248 -21.46 -33.70 -10.93
N GLU A 249 -20.46 -33.00 -11.45
CA GLU A 249 -19.58 -32.12 -10.66
C GLU A 249 -20.11 -30.68 -10.56
N ILE A 250 -21.19 -30.32 -11.25
CA ILE A 250 -21.80 -28.99 -11.16
C ILE A 250 -22.27 -28.73 -9.72
N GLY A 251 -21.83 -27.61 -9.14
CA GLY A 251 -22.14 -27.26 -7.75
C GLY A 251 -21.43 -28.12 -6.70
N SER A 252 -20.51 -29.01 -7.11
CA SER A 252 -19.67 -29.78 -6.20
C SER A 252 -18.42 -29.01 -5.78
N SER A 253 -17.59 -29.61 -4.93
CA SER A 253 -16.27 -29.11 -4.55
C SER A 253 -15.14 -29.61 -5.47
N ALA A 254 -15.45 -30.24 -6.61
CA ALA A 254 -14.42 -30.75 -7.52
C ALA A 254 -13.55 -29.61 -8.09
N SER A 255 -12.26 -29.90 -8.26
CA SER A 255 -11.26 -28.93 -8.73
C SER A 255 -11.52 -28.50 -10.18
N HIS A 256 -11.95 -29.44 -11.03
CA HIS A 256 -12.27 -29.20 -12.43
C HIS A 256 -13.79 -29.09 -12.69
N ARG A 257 -14.57 -28.76 -11.65
CA ARG A 257 -16.02 -28.61 -11.80
C ARG A 257 -16.38 -27.58 -12.89
N PRO A 258 -17.48 -27.79 -13.63
CA PRO A 258 -17.93 -26.84 -14.63
C PRO A 258 -18.36 -25.53 -13.97
N VAL A 259 -17.88 -24.42 -14.50
CA VAL A 259 -18.23 -23.09 -14.03
C VAL A 259 -18.42 -22.13 -15.19
N GLU A 260 -19.38 -21.23 -15.05
CA GLU A 260 -19.75 -20.28 -16.09
C GLU A 260 -19.22 -18.89 -15.75
N THR A 261 -18.69 -18.20 -16.75
CA THR A 261 -18.24 -16.82 -16.59
C THR A 261 -19.39 -15.82 -16.80
N SER A 262 -19.23 -14.56 -16.40
CA SER A 262 -20.20 -13.47 -16.62
C SER A 262 -20.51 -13.20 -18.10
N CYS A 263 -19.66 -13.67 -19.02
CA CYS A 263 -19.89 -13.66 -20.46
C CYS A 263 -20.45 -15.00 -20.98
N HIS A 264 -20.99 -15.82 -20.09
CA HIS A 264 -21.64 -17.12 -20.33
C HIS A 264 -20.76 -18.24 -20.90
N HIS A 265 -19.45 -18.04 -20.99
CA HIS A 265 -18.53 -19.11 -21.37
C HIS A 265 -18.23 -20.03 -20.19
N VAL A 266 -18.25 -21.34 -20.45
CA VAL A 266 -18.05 -22.40 -19.45
C VAL A 266 -16.62 -22.96 -19.51
N PHE A 267 -16.00 -23.11 -18.35
CA PHE A 267 -14.66 -23.67 -18.19
C PHE A 267 -14.63 -24.64 -17.01
N GLY A 268 -13.57 -25.45 -16.91
CA GLY A 268 -13.27 -26.12 -15.65
C GLY A 268 -12.67 -25.13 -14.66
N TYR A 269 -13.15 -25.13 -13.41
CA TYR A 269 -12.78 -24.14 -12.42
C TYR A 269 -11.27 -23.99 -12.23
N SER A 270 -10.54 -25.11 -12.14
CA SER A 270 -9.07 -25.11 -12.03
C SER A 270 -8.36 -24.41 -13.19
N CYS A 271 -8.89 -24.54 -14.41
CA CYS A 271 -8.31 -23.94 -15.60
C CYS A 271 -8.53 -22.44 -15.67
N ILE A 272 -9.77 -21.99 -15.47
CA ILE A 272 -10.06 -20.55 -15.47
C ILE A 272 -9.38 -19.85 -14.29
N ARG A 273 -9.26 -20.51 -13.14
CA ARG A 273 -8.44 -20.04 -12.00
C ARG A 273 -6.96 -19.89 -12.37
N ASN A 274 -6.38 -20.86 -13.07
CA ASN A 274 -4.99 -20.76 -13.51
C ASN A 274 -4.79 -19.61 -14.50
N TRP A 275 -5.73 -19.41 -15.43
CA TRP A 275 -5.75 -18.28 -16.35
C TRP A 275 -5.69 -16.93 -15.62
N PHE A 276 -6.51 -16.75 -14.58
CA PHE A 276 -6.45 -15.57 -13.71
C PHE A 276 -5.13 -15.44 -12.96
N SER A 277 -4.59 -16.55 -12.46
CA SER A 277 -3.32 -16.58 -11.72
C SER A 277 -2.12 -16.15 -12.57
N GLU A 278 -2.22 -16.31 -13.89
CA GLU A 278 -1.22 -15.83 -14.87
C GLU A 278 -1.37 -14.34 -15.20
N GLY A 279 -2.26 -13.62 -14.49
CA GLY A 279 -2.48 -12.19 -14.65
C GLY A 279 -3.46 -11.82 -15.77
N GLN A 280 -4.14 -12.80 -16.38
CA GLN A 280 -5.15 -12.55 -17.40
C GLN A 280 -6.49 -12.17 -16.73
N GLN A 281 -7.06 -11.03 -17.13
CA GLN A 281 -8.34 -10.51 -16.59
C GLN A 281 -9.45 -10.50 -17.64
N THR A 282 -9.33 -11.35 -18.66
CA THR A 282 -10.26 -11.44 -19.78
C THR A 282 -10.69 -12.87 -20.04
N CYS A 283 -11.88 -13.06 -20.60
CA CYS A 283 -12.34 -14.38 -20.97
C CYS A 283 -11.44 -15.01 -22.04
N PRO A 284 -10.97 -16.27 -21.87
CA PRO A 284 -10.18 -16.97 -22.89
C PRO A 284 -10.87 -17.09 -24.25
N MET A 285 -12.21 -17.11 -24.28
CA MET A 285 -13.00 -17.28 -25.50
C MET A 285 -13.35 -15.95 -26.17
N CYS A 286 -13.96 -15.01 -25.45
CA CYS A 286 -14.44 -13.75 -26.03
C CYS A 286 -13.59 -12.51 -25.69
N ARG A 287 -12.59 -12.64 -24.81
CA ARG A 287 -11.75 -11.55 -24.29
C ARG A 287 -12.49 -10.44 -23.55
N GLU A 288 -13.77 -10.64 -23.23
CA GLU A 288 -14.52 -9.73 -22.38
C GLU A 288 -13.84 -9.60 -21.00
N GLN A 289 -13.73 -8.38 -20.50
CA GLN A 289 -13.16 -8.13 -19.18
C GLN A 289 -14.11 -8.64 -18.10
N PHE A 290 -13.55 -9.26 -17.08
CA PHE A 290 -14.32 -9.69 -15.92
C PHE A 290 -14.49 -8.50 -14.96
N THR A 291 -15.67 -7.86 -14.96
CA THR A 291 -15.87 -6.50 -14.40
C THR A 291 -16.61 -6.43 -13.07
N SER A 292 -17.06 -7.53 -12.44
CA SER A 292 -17.84 -7.49 -11.19
C SER A 292 -17.35 -8.48 -10.16
N VAL A 293 -17.16 -8.08 -8.90
CA VAL A 293 -16.73 -8.95 -7.80
C VAL A 293 -17.88 -9.90 -7.42
N HIS A 294 -17.62 -11.21 -7.36
CA HIS A 294 -18.56 -12.19 -6.78
C HIS A 294 -18.73 -11.90 -5.28
N GLU A 295 -19.98 -11.79 -4.78
CA GLU A 295 -20.25 -11.71 -3.35
C GLU A 295 -19.99 -13.09 -2.72
N CYS A 296 -18.85 -13.27 -2.07
CA CYS A 296 -18.55 -14.46 -1.28
C CYS A 296 -18.86 -14.22 0.21
N THR A 297 -19.22 -15.30 0.91
CA THR A 297 -19.31 -15.30 2.38
C THR A 297 -17.92 -15.20 3.01
N LEU A 298 -17.84 -14.78 4.28
CA LEU A 298 -16.57 -14.74 5.02
C LEU A 298 -15.97 -16.13 5.20
N GLU A 299 -16.82 -17.16 5.32
CA GLU A 299 -16.41 -18.55 5.42
C GLU A 299 -15.76 -19.06 4.12
N GLU A 300 -16.34 -18.72 2.96
CA GLU A 300 -15.75 -19.03 1.65
C GLU A 300 -14.42 -18.31 1.45
N LEU A 301 -14.34 -17.04 1.85
CA LEU A 301 -13.11 -16.25 1.84
C LEU A 301 -12.04 -16.88 2.74
N LEU A 302 -12.41 -17.32 3.94
CA LEU A 302 -11.49 -17.99 4.87
C LEU A 302 -10.95 -19.29 4.28
N GLN A 303 -11.81 -20.12 3.67
CA GLN A 303 -11.39 -21.34 3.00
C GLN A 303 -10.48 -21.03 1.78
N SER A 304 -10.71 -19.90 1.10
CA SER A 304 -9.84 -19.42 0.03
C SER A 304 -8.45 -19.08 0.56
N CYS A 305 -8.38 -18.38 1.69
CA CYS A 305 -7.11 -18.11 2.38
C CYS A 305 -6.41 -19.42 2.76
N ASP A 306 -7.14 -20.41 3.31
CA ASP A 306 -6.57 -21.71 3.68
C ASP A 306 -5.92 -22.41 2.47
N ARG A 307 -6.62 -22.48 1.33
CA ARG A 307 -6.08 -23.06 0.08
C ARG A 307 -4.88 -22.27 -0.45
N ALA A 308 -4.93 -20.95 -0.35
CA ALA A 308 -3.86 -20.08 -0.82
C ALA A 308 -2.57 -20.25 0.02
N LEU A 309 -2.72 -20.57 1.31
CA LEU A 309 -1.63 -20.75 2.26
C LEU A 309 -1.16 -22.22 2.40
N GLU A 310 -1.93 -23.20 1.90
CA GLU A 310 -1.68 -24.64 2.04
C GLU A 310 -0.23 -25.06 1.70
N TRP A 311 0.35 -24.44 0.67
CA TRP A 311 1.69 -24.77 0.16
C TRP A 311 2.78 -23.85 0.69
N MET A 312 2.44 -22.96 1.62
CA MET A 312 3.37 -22.04 2.24
C MET A 312 3.86 -22.61 3.56
N ASP A 313 5.15 -22.44 3.85
CA ASP A 313 5.68 -22.75 5.17
C ASP A 313 5.13 -21.71 6.16
N PRO A 314 4.29 -22.09 7.13
CA PRO A 314 3.89 -21.17 8.18
C PRO A 314 5.15 -20.71 8.89
N CYS A 315 5.37 -19.40 8.90
CA CYS A 315 6.59 -18.86 9.49
C CYS A 315 6.52 -18.97 11.02
N ASN A 316 6.80 -20.17 11.53
CA ASN A 316 6.64 -20.54 12.94
C ASN A 316 7.66 -19.86 13.87
N GLN A 317 8.58 -19.07 13.31
CA GLN A 317 9.75 -18.52 13.99
C GLN A 317 9.70 -17.00 14.19
N PHE A 318 8.56 -16.35 13.91
CA PHE A 318 8.44 -14.92 14.22
C PHE A 318 8.18 -14.72 15.71
N GLU A 319 9.26 -14.57 16.47
CA GLU A 319 9.20 -14.23 17.89
C GLU A 319 9.11 -12.71 18.08
N VAL A 320 7.99 -12.26 18.65
CA VAL A 320 7.86 -10.88 19.13
C VAL A 320 8.78 -10.71 20.32
N ARG A 321 9.77 -9.83 20.17
CA ARG A 321 10.70 -9.51 21.26
C ARG A 321 9.99 -8.68 22.33
N PRO A 322 10.25 -8.92 23.62
CA PRO A 322 9.72 -8.08 24.69
C PRO A 322 10.31 -6.67 24.61
N ARG A 323 9.59 -5.70 25.19
CA ARG A 323 10.11 -4.34 25.37
C ARG A 323 11.40 -4.35 26.22
N PRO A 324 12.36 -3.44 25.96
CA PRO A 324 12.34 -2.35 24.99
C PRO A 324 12.88 -2.75 23.60
N HIS A 325 12.91 -4.04 23.28
CA HIS A 325 13.48 -4.57 22.05
C HIS A 325 12.41 -5.03 21.06
N SER A 326 11.16 -4.61 21.25
CA SER A 326 10.07 -4.93 20.34
C SER A 326 10.29 -4.26 18.97
N PHE A 327 9.58 -4.73 17.95
CA PHE A 327 9.72 -4.13 16.62
C PHE A 327 9.12 -2.73 16.56
N LEU A 328 8.12 -2.43 17.39
CA LEU A 328 7.60 -1.08 17.59
C LEU A 328 8.65 -0.16 18.22
N ASP A 329 9.39 -0.63 19.22
CA ASP A 329 10.48 0.16 19.82
C ASP A 329 11.59 0.47 18.82
N LYS A 330 11.83 -0.47 17.89
CA LYS A 330 12.77 -0.24 16.81
C LYS A 330 12.22 0.74 15.77
N LEU A 331 10.95 0.63 15.42
CA LEU A 331 10.30 1.54 14.47
C LEU A 331 10.25 2.98 14.99
N SER A 332 10.10 3.18 16.29
CA SER A 332 10.08 4.52 16.87
C SER A 332 11.41 5.28 16.71
N LEU A 333 12.51 4.59 16.40
CA LEU A 333 13.78 5.22 16.04
C LEU A 333 13.67 6.05 14.75
N LEU A 334 12.68 5.80 13.89
CA LEU A 334 12.41 6.59 12.69
C LEU A 334 12.06 8.06 13.00
N PHE A 335 11.66 8.38 14.22
CA PHE A 335 11.29 9.74 14.61
C PHE A 335 12.43 10.49 15.30
N ARG A 336 13.64 9.91 15.32
CA ARG A 336 14.85 10.60 15.76
C ARG A 336 15.36 11.54 14.67
N PRO A 337 16.17 12.55 15.02
CA PRO A 337 16.83 13.38 14.01
C PRO A 337 17.58 12.52 13.01
N ALA A 338 17.51 12.89 11.73
CA ALA A 338 18.13 12.14 10.64
C ALA A 338 19.63 11.88 10.87
N SER A 339 20.35 12.83 11.46
CA SER A 339 21.75 12.69 11.87
C SER A 339 21.99 11.51 12.82
N GLU A 340 21.14 11.33 13.84
CA GLU A 340 21.27 10.23 14.79
C GLU A 340 20.98 8.88 14.14
N ILE A 341 20.00 8.82 13.24
CA ILE A 341 19.67 7.59 12.51
C ILE A 341 20.88 7.17 11.66
N ARG A 342 21.51 8.13 10.95
CA ARG A 342 22.70 7.87 10.12
C ARG A 342 23.86 7.26 10.92
N GLU A 343 24.09 7.72 12.14
CA GLU A 343 25.18 7.21 12.99
C GLU A 343 24.88 5.82 13.58
N LYS A 344 23.61 5.54 13.89
CA LYS A 344 23.21 4.35 14.68
C LYS A 344 22.73 3.18 13.83
N VAL A 345 22.40 3.40 12.55
CA VAL A 345 21.91 2.34 11.66
C VAL A 345 23.05 1.44 11.19
N GLN A 346 23.21 0.30 11.86
CA GLN A 346 23.93 -0.84 11.30
C GLN A 346 22.94 -1.71 10.52
N ALA A 347 23.13 -1.80 9.21
CA ALA A 347 22.20 -2.50 8.34
C ALA A 347 22.75 -3.89 7.93
N PRO A 348 22.00 -4.99 8.19
CA PRO A 348 22.30 -6.32 7.65
C PRO A 348 22.40 -6.29 6.13
N THR A 349 23.03 -7.27 5.49
CA THR A 349 23.14 -7.29 4.02
C THR A 349 21.76 -7.22 3.36
N ARG A 350 21.66 -6.61 2.18
CA ARG A 350 20.37 -6.51 1.45
C ARG A 350 19.72 -7.88 1.28
N ARG A 351 20.52 -8.91 0.99
CA ARG A 351 20.04 -10.28 0.84
C ARG A 351 19.39 -10.82 2.11
N GLU A 352 19.92 -10.48 3.29
CA GLU A 352 19.32 -10.87 4.57
C GLU A 352 18.00 -10.13 4.81
N LEU A 353 17.97 -8.82 4.54
CA LEU A 353 16.77 -7.99 4.67
C LEU A 353 15.65 -8.44 3.73
N GLU A 354 15.96 -8.76 2.47
CA GLU A 354 14.96 -9.27 1.52
C GLU A 354 14.41 -10.65 1.94
N LYS A 355 15.29 -11.57 2.38
CA LYS A 355 14.85 -12.88 2.90
C LYS A 355 13.95 -12.72 4.13
N GLU A 356 14.29 -11.82 5.03
CA GLU A 356 13.48 -11.53 6.21
C GLU A 356 12.14 -10.90 5.80
N LYS A 357 12.15 -9.92 4.89
CA LYS A 357 10.96 -9.28 4.34
C LYS A 357 10.02 -10.30 3.69
N GLU A 358 10.55 -11.24 2.90
CA GLU A 358 9.76 -12.32 2.31
C GLU A 358 9.07 -13.16 3.40
N LYS A 359 9.80 -13.57 4.45
CA LYS A 359 9.21 -14.31 5.58
C LYS A 359 8.10 -13.52 6.28
N LEU A 360 8.30 -12.22 6.50
CA LEU A 360 7.32 -11.34 7.14
C LEU A 360 6.07 -11.13 6.29
N VAL A 361 6.19 -11.08 4.96
CA VAL A 361 5.04 -11.02 4.07
C VAL A 361 4.21 -12.31 4.20
N ILE A 362 4.85 -13.47 4.15
CA ILE A 362 4.17 -14.76 4.32
C ILE A 362 3.49 -14.84 5.68
N TYR A 363 4.21 -14.52 6.75
CA TYR A 363 3.65 -14.51 8.10
C TYR A 363 2.50 -13.52 8.26
N GLY A 364 2.60 -12.35 7.62
CA GLY A 364 1.53 -11.37 7.55
C GLY A 364 0.23 -11.98 7.00
N LEU A 365 0.30 -12.77 5.92
CA LEU A 365 -0.88 -13.43 5.33
C LEU A 365 -1.53 -14.47 6.25
N PHE A 366 -0.73 -15.22 7.01
CA PHE A 366 -1.26 -16.10 8.05
C PHE A 366 -2.00 -15.31 9.13
N LEU A 367 -1.46 -14.17 9.57
CA LEU A 367 -2.16 -13.29 10.50
C LEU A 367 -3.43 -12.69 9.90
N THR A 368 -3.43 -12.28 8.62
CA THR A 368 -4.63 -11.82 7.91
C THR A 368 -5.72 -12.89 7.93
N ARG A 369 -5.34 -14.14 7.64
CA ARG A 369 -6.23 -15.30 7.67
C ARG A 369 -6.77 -15.58 9.08
N ASP A 370 -5.92 -15.52 10.09
CA ASP A 370 -6.33 -15.73 11.49
C ASP A 370 -7.22 -14.59 12.00
N ARG A 371 -7.00 -13.37 11.52
CA ARG A 371 -7.84 -12.19 11.78
C ARG A 371 -9.24 -12.43 11.21
N LEU A 372 -9.33 -12.86 9.96
CA LEU A 372 -10.60 -13.23 9.32
C LEU A 372 -11.30 -14.39 10.06
N GLN A 373 -10.55 -15.41 10.49
CA GLN A 373 -11.13 -16.50 11.29
C GLN A 373 -11.77 -15.97 12.57
N ALA A 374 -11.10 -15.06 13.28
CA ALA A 374 -11.65 -14.45 14.48
C ALA A 374 -12.94 -13.65 14.21
N VAL A 375 -13.06 -13.00 13.03
CA VAL A 375 -14.30 -12.34 12.59
C VAL A 375 -15.42 -13.35 12.36
N VAL A 376 -15.13 -14.45 11.65
CA VAL A 376 -16.09 -15.55 11.39
C VAL A 376 -16.60 -16.16 12.70
N GLU A 377 -15.69 -16.39 13.66
CA GLU A 377 -15.99 -16.95 14.99
C GLU A 377 -16.61 -15.93 15.95
N ASN A 378 -16.64 -14.65 15.58
CA ASN A 378 -17.01 -13.53 16.45
C ASN A 378 -16.19 -13.47 17.75
N ASP A 379 -14.89 -13.80 17.67
CA ASP A 379 -13.94 -13.84 18.78
C ASP A 379 -13.09 -12.55 18.82
N ALA A 380 -13.58 -11.56 19.57
CA ALA A 380 -12.93 -10.26 19.69
C ALA A 380 -11.57 -10.32 20.40
N ASP A 381 -11.36 -11.26 21.32
CA ASP A 381 -10.09 -11.39 22.04
C ASP A 381 -9.02 -12.00 21.14
N ARG A 382 -9.37 -13.01 20.35
CA ARG A 382 -8.49 -13.57 19.33
C ARG A 382 -8.18 -12.53 18.25
N PHE A 383 -9.18 -11.79 17.78
CA PHE A 383 -8.98 -10.70 16.82
C PHE A 383 -7.95 -9.69 17.33
N ARG A 384 -8.11 -9.22 18.57
CA ARG A 384 -7.17 -8.29 19.22
C ARG A 384 -5.75 -8.86 19.25
N GLN A 385 -5.58 -10.10 19.72
CA GLN A 385 -4.26 -10.74 19.79
C GLN A 385 -3.58 -10.86 18.42
N VAL A 386 -4.36 -11.17 17.37
CA VAL A 386 -3.85 -11.26 15.99
C VAL A 386 -3.41 -9.89 15.49
N VAL A 387 -4.22 -8.85 15.70
CA VAL A 387 -3.89 -7.47 15.30
C VAL A 387 -2.67 -6.94 16.03
N GLU A 388 -2.50 -7.24 17.33
CA GLU A 388 -1.29 -6.89 18.09
C GLU A 388 -0.03 -7.54 17.51
N ARG A 389 -0.11 -8.81 17.10
CA ARG A 389 0.98 -9.47 16.37
C ARG A 389 1.21 -8.85 15.00
N GLN A 390 0.14 -8.52 14.28
CA GLN A 390 0.23 -7.89 12.96
C GLN A 390 0.91 -6.53 13.03
N ALA A 391 0.65 -5.74 14.08
CA ALA A 391 1.36 -4.50 14.35
C ALA A 391 2.88 -4.69 14.51
N GLN A 392 3.32 -5.78 15.15
CA GLN A 392 4.76 -6.09 15.29
C GLN A 392 5.39 -6.50 13.95
N VAL A 393 4.69 -7.32 13.17
CA VAL A 393 5.14 -7.72 11.81
C VAL A 393 5.21 -6.50 10.90
N PHE A 394 4.17 -5.67 10.91
CA PHE A 394 4.09 -4.41 10.20
C PHE A 394 5.27 -3.51 10.57
N ALA A 395 5.50 -3.28 11.86
CA ALA A 395 6.60 -2.44 12.33
C ALA A 395 7.96 -2.95 11.84
N ARG A 396 8.17 -4.26 11.85
CA ARG A 396 9.41 -4.84 11.32
C ARG A 396 9.53 -4.68 9.80
N ARG A 397 8.44 -4.83 9.05
CA ARG A 397 8.40 -4.64 7.59
C ARG A 397 8.71 -3.20 7.20
N VAL A 398 8.06 -2.22 7.85
CA VAL A 398 8.30 -0.79 7.62
C VAL A 398 9.76 -0.46 7.93
N TRP A 399 10.28 -0.92 9.07
CA TRP A 399 11.70 -0.74 9.38
C TRP A 399 12.64 -1.33 8.31
N ILE A 400 12.36 -2.54 7.80
CA ILE A 400 13.18 -3.13 6.73
C ILE A 400 13.09 -2.31 5.45
N ASN A 401 11.89 -1.84 5.07
CA ASN A 401 11.70 -0.97 3.91
C ASN A 401 12.49 0.32 4.03
N PHE A 402 12.42 0.98 5.18
CA PHE A 402 13.25 2.14 5.48
C PHE A 402 14.72 1.83 5.26
N ILE A 403 15.26 0.80 5.92
CA ILE A 403 16.68 0.45 5.79
C ILE A 403 17.08 0.15 4.35
N ASN A 404 16.23 -0.57 3.60
CA ASN A 404 16.49 -0.85 2.19
C ASN A 404 16.48 0.41 1.32
N GLY A 405 15.59 1.36 1.59
CA GLY A 405 15.54 2.66 0.90
C GLY A 405 16.76 3.53 1.19
N THR A 406 17.36 3.39 2.37
CA THR A 406 18.53 4.19 2.81
C THR A 406 19.87 3.79 2.19
N ARG A 407 19.90 2.87 1.23
CA ARG A 407 21.13 2.39 0.58
C ARG A 407 21.20 2.88 -0.87
N PRO A 408 22.17 3.73 -1.25
CA PRO A 408 22.31 4.26 -2.60
C PRO A 408 23.09 3.33 -3.52
N ASP A 409 23.30 2.06 -3.17
CA ASP A 409 24.03 1.06 -3.98
C ASP A 409 23.41 0.84 -5.39
N TYR A 410 22.38 1.60 -5.76
CA TYR A 410 21.52 1.43 -6.92
C TYR A 410 21.18 2.70 -7.71
N TYR A 411 21.81 3.84 -7.45
CA TYR A 411 21.78 4.96 -8.41
C TYR A 411 22.96 4.87 -9.39
#